data_AF-A0A367XSF8-F1
#
_entry.id   AF-A0A367XSF8-F1
#
_cell.length_a   1.000
_cell.length_b   1.000
_cell.length_c   1.000
_cell.angle_alpha   90.00
_cell.angle_beta   90.00
_cell.angle_gamma   90.00
#
_symmetry.space_group_name_H-M   'P 1'
#
loop_
_entity.id
_entity.type
_entity.pdbx_description
1 polymer ?
#
loop_
_entity_poly.entity_id
_entity_poly.type
_entity_poly.pdbx_seq_one_letter_code
_entity_poly.pdbx_strand_id
1 'polypeptide(L)'
;MLRTVRHYSKVINIKDKGEKAARVITSEFAKLKDHYDAPKYPIVLCHGFSGFDRLGLFPLPNLLEDTTATTKTKEITERSLIELDYWYGIKDALENLGSTVFIAKVPAFGDIRSRAISLDKFIEKQCKALRQTESKSSIYNKPDSSNDDTTTFKDKHQPIKVNLISHSMGGVDSRYLISRIHNDNENYRVASLTTILTPHHGSECADFIVDLIGDNGVLKKVCPPSIYQLTTLHMRKFNEVVKDDPSVQYFSFGARFNPRWYNLFGLTWLVMKYQIEKEQADRFKHMIDNDGLVSVESSKWGQYIGTLDEVDHLDLINWTNRARSVFDKVMFAQNPNFNPIALYLEIADQLSKKGL
;
A
#
# COMPACT_ATOMS: atom_id res chain seq x y z
N MET A 1 -42.43 7.15 17.16
CA MET A 1 -41.95 5.77 17.41
C MET A 1 -41.08 5.34 16.23
N LEU A 2 -39.91 5.95 16.07
CA LEU A 2 -38.90 5.55 15.09
C LEU A 2 -37.94 4.61 15.80
N ARG A 3 -38.15 3.30 15.66
CA ARG A 3 -37.16 2.30 16.06
C ARG A 3 -35.97 2.48 15.11
N THR A 4 -34.94 3.16 15.59
CA THR A 4 -33.63 3.22 14.96
C THR A 4 -33.16 1.78 14.77
N VAL A 5 -33.14 1.31 13.52
CA VAL A 5 -32.63 -0.01 13.16
C VAL A 5 -31.12 0.01 13.41
N ARG A 6 -30.74 -0.29 14.64
CA ARG A 6 -29.36 -0.46 15.10
C ARG A 6 -28.87 -1.85 14.67
N HIS A 7 -28.86 -2.11 13.36
CA HIS A 7 -28.14 -3.25 12.78
C HIS A 7 -26.79 -2.75 12.24
N TYR A 8 -25.98 -2.19 13.15
CA TYR A 8 -24.55 -2.10 12.86
C TYR A 8 -24.00 -3.51 12.88
N SER A 9 -23.49 -3.96 11.74
CA SER A 9 -22.78 -5.23 11.60
C SER A 9 -21.69 -5.28 12.69
N LYS A 10 -21.90 -6.04 13.75
CA LYS A 10 -20.80 -6.43 14.63
C LYS A 10 -19.92 -7.34 13.79
N VAL A 11 -18.74 -6.85 13.44
CA VAL A 11 -17.63 -7.67 12.93
C VAL A 11 -17.56 -8.92 13.81
N ILE A 12 -17.60 -10.10 13.18
CA ILE A 12 -17.74 -11.37 13.89
C ILE A 12 -16.50 -11.55 14.75
N ASN A 13 -16.69 -11.72 16.05
CA ASN A 13 -15.60 -11.97 16.98
C ASN A 13 -15.14 -13.43 16.77
N ILE A 14 -14.02 -13.64 16.07
CA ILE A 14 -13.53 -14.96 15.61
C ILE A 14 -12.97 -15.82 16.77
N LYS A 15 -13.08 -15.39 18.03
CA LYS A 15 -12.52 -16.10 19.19
C LYS A 15 -13.18 -17.45 19.51
N ASP A 16 -14.33 -17.80 18.93
CA ASP A 16 -15.15 -18.94 19.39
C ASP A 16 -14.91 -20.28 18.67
N LYS A 17 -13.86 -20.48 17.85
CA LYS A 17 -13.75 -21.71 17.02
C LYS A 17 -12.45 -22.51 17.05
N GLY A 18 -11.48 -22.21 17.93
CA GLY A 18 -10.35 -23.13 18.18
C GLY A 18 -9.35 -23.34 17.04
N GLU A 19 -9.50 -22.68 15.90
CA GLU A 19 -8.42 -22.51 14.91
C GLU A 19 -7.50 -21.37 15.36
N LYS A 20 -6.19 -21.41 15.02
CA LYS A 20 -5.28 -20.26 15.25
C LYS A 20 -5.76 -19.09 14.39
N ALA A 21 -6.72 -18.33 14.92
CA ALA A 21 -7.25 -17.13 14.29
C ALA A 21 -6.06 -16.22 13.91
N ALA A 22 -6.07 -15.72 12.68
CA ALA A 22 -5.05 -14.80 12.23
C ALA A 22 -4.92 -13.63 13.23
N ARG A 23 -3.68 -13.23 13.54
CA ARG A 23 -3.40 -12.19 14.55
C ARG A 23 -4.11 -10.90 14.14
N VAL A 24 -5.08 -10.45 14.94
CA VAL A 24 -5.73 -9.14 14.77
C VAL A 24 -4.94 -8.10 15.56
N ILE A 25 -4.52 -7.03 14.88
CA ILE A 25 -3.71 -5.94 15.42
C ILE A 25 -4.61 -4.73 15.63
N THR A 26 -4.97 -4.46 16.88
CA THR A 26 -6.00 -3.47 17.22
C THR A 26 -5.46 -2.10 17.63
N SER A 27 -4.32 -2.07 18.33
CA SER A 27 -3.78 -0.85 18.95
C SER A 27 -2.26 -0.78 18.99
N GLU A 28 -1.57 -1.82 18.51
CA GLU A 28 -0.11 -1.86 18.52
C GLU A 28 0.51 -0.73 17.71
N PHE A 29 -0.22 -0.23 16.69
CA PHE A 29 0.18 0.90 15.86
C PHE A 29 -0.53 2.20 16.23
N ALA A 30 -1.17 2.30 17.40
CA ALA A 30 -1.74 3.56 17.86
C ALA A 30 -0.66 4.57 18.27
N LYS A 31 0.52 4.08 18.69
CA LYS A 31 1.65 4.89 19.16
C LYS A 31 2.96 4.34 18.62
N LEU A 32 3.96 5.21 18.54
CA LEU A 32 5.33 4.81 18.26
C LEU A 32 5.90 4.04 19.46
N LYS A 33 6.70 3.02 19.21
CA LYS A 33 7.57 2.39 20.22
C LYS A 33 8.69 3.34 20.61
N ASP A 34 9.30 3.08 21.75
CA ASP A 34 10.45 3.84 22.24
C ASP A 34 11.68 3.69 21.33
N HIS A 35 11.80 2.54 20.66
CA HIS A 35 12.92 2.21 19.79
C HIS A 35 12.50 1.34 18.61
N TYR A 36 13.16 1.57 17.47
CA TYR A 36 13.07 0.77 16.25
C TYR A 36 14.48 0.59 15.69
N ASP A 37 14.76 -0.54 15.04
CA ASP A 37 16.02 -0.76 14.33
C ASP A 37 15.86 -0.57 12.82
N ALA A 38 16.84 0.09 12.18
CA ALA A 38 16.87 0.19 10.72
C ALA A 38 17.17 -1.17 10.08
N PRO A 39 16.50 -1.54 8.97
CA PRO A 39 16.90 -2.68 8.17
C PRO A 39 18.26 -2.44 7.52
N LYS A 40 18.90 -3.56 7.19
CA LYS A 40 20.20 -3.62 6.55
C LYS A 40 20.13 -3.19 5.08
N TYR A 41 19.07 -3.54 4.36
CA TYR A 41 18.95 -3.24 2.93
C TYR A 41 18.01 -2.05 2.69
N PRO A 42 18.30 -1.21 1.66
CA PRO A 42 17.43 -0.11 1.26
C PRO A 42 15.97 -0.52 1.07
N ILE A 43 15.07 0.39 1.40
CA ILE A 43 13.62 0.20 1.26
C ILE A 43 13.15 0.85 -0.04
N VAL A 44 12.33 0.14 -0.81
CA VAL A 44 11.59 0.69 -1.95
C VAL A 44 10.10 0.67 -1.61
N LEU A 45 9.49 1.84 -1.51
CA LEU A 45 8.07 2.03 -1.28
C LEU A 45 7.33 2.00 -2.62
N CYS A 46 6.45 1.01 -2.80
CA CYS A 46 5.72 0.77 -4.06
C CYS A 46 4.23 1.07 -3.89
N HIS A 47 3.74 2.12 -4.57
CA HIS A 47 2.35 2.56 -4.46
C HIS A 47 1.37 1.70 -5.29
N GLY A 48 0.08 1.79 -4.97
CA GLY A 48 -0.99 1.02 -5.57
C GLY A 48 -1.64 1.64 -6.81
N PHE A 49 -2.88 1.23 -7.04
CA PHE A 49 -3.78 1.75 -8.08
C PHE A 49 -4.05 3.22 -7.77
N SER A 50 -3.96 4.08 -8.78
CA SER A 50 -4.12 5.53 -8.61
C SER A 50 -3.01 6.18 -7.76
N GLY A 51 -1.76 5.72 -7.92
CA GLY A 51 -0.60 6.38 -7.32
C GLY A 51 -0.42 7.79 -7.82
N PHE A 52 -0.98 8.74 -7.09
CA PHE A 52 -0.74 10.14 -7.31
C PHE A 52 0.48 10.54 -6.49
N ASP A 53 1.62 10.71 -7.13
CA ASP A 53 2.70 11.49 -6.53
C ASP A 53 2.27 12.97 -6.39
N ARG A 54 1.29 13.42 -7.20
CA ARG A 54 0.67 14.76 -7.18
C ARG A 54 -0.76 14.71 -7.72
N LEU A 55 -1.77 14.97 -6.89
CA LEU A 55 -3.14 15.27 -7.34
C LEU A 55 -3.30 16.79 -7.42
N GLY A 56 -3.31 17.33 -8.64
CA GLY A 56 -4.00 18.59 -8.89
C GLY A 56 -5.50 18.32 -8.88
N LEU A 57 -6.14 18.32 -7.71
CA LEU A 57 -7.61 18.30 -7.63
C LEU A 57 -8.13 19.70 -7.97
N PHE A 58 -9.09 19.71 -8.90
CA PHE A 58 -9.87 20.81 -9.49
C PHE A 58 -9.82 22.19 -8.79
N PRO A 59 -9.89 23.30 -9.56
CA PRO A 59 -10.07 24.62 -8.98
C PRO A 59 -11.34 24.59 -8.13
N LEU A 60 -11.24 24.98 -6.86
CA LEU A 60 -12.42 25.33 -6.07
C LEU A 60 -13.29 26.24 -6.94
N PRO A 61 -14.60 25.98 -7.09
CA PRO A 61 -15.48 26.97 -7.70
C PRO A 61 -15.32 28.23 -6.85
N ASN A 62 -14.90 29.33 -7.49
CA ASN A 62 -14.79 30.63 -6.85
C ASN A 62 -16.11 30.93 -6.12
N LEU A 63 -16.12 30.75 -4.80
CA LEU A 63 -17.08 31.46 -3.98
C LEU A 63 -16.58 32.90 -3.94
N LEU A 64 -17.44 33.79 -4.42
CA LEU A 64 -17.27 35.25 -4.55
C LEU A 64 -16.59 35.66 -5.87
N GLU A 65 -17.44 35.80 -6.89
CA GLU A 65 -17.27 36.86 -7.88
C GLU A 65 -17.06 38.18 -7.15
N ASP A 66 -15.87 38.76 -7.28
CA ASP A 66 -15.74 40.20 -7.23
C ASP A 66 -14.95 40.65 -8.46
N THR A 67 -15.71 41.25 -9.38
CA THR A 67 -15.31 41.75 -10.68
C THR A 67 -14.48 43.01 -10.53
N THR A 68 -13.18 42.90 -10.24
CA THR A 68 -12.15 43.89 -10.66
C THR A 68 -10.76 43.46 -10.16
N ALA A 69 -9.96 42.75 -10.96
CA ALA A 69 -8.51 42.71 -10.73
C ALA A 69 -7.73 42.35 -12.00
N THR A 70 -6.99 43.35 -12.47
CA THR A 70 -5.94 43.38 -13.49
C THR A 70 -4.93 42.23 -13.46
N THR A 71 -4.42 41.91 -14.66
CA THR A 71 -3.30 41.10 -15.20
C THR A 71 -2.16 40.57 -14.29
N LYS A 72 -2.14 40.79 -12.98
CA LYS A 72 -1.16 40.25 -12.01
C LYS A 72 -1.61 38.99 -11.27
N THR A 73 -2.85 38.51 -11.47
CA THR A 73 -3.41 37.32 -10.79
C THR A 73 -3.03 35.99 -11.44
N LYS A 74 -2.43 35.96 -12.63
CA LYS A 74 -2.04 34.72 -13.31
C LYS A 74 -0.83 34.00 -12.68
N GLU A 75 0.07 34.71 -12.00
CA GLU A 75 1.23 34.09 -11.33
C GLU A 75 0.90 33.52 -9.93
N ILE A 76 -0.20 33.96 -9.31
CA ILE A 76 -0.54 33.55 -7.93
C ILE A 76 -1.46 32.31 -7.92
N THR A 77 -2.16 32.02 -9.02
CA THR A 77 -3.01 30.83 -9.15
C THR A 77 -2.25 29.51 -9.32
N GLU A 78 -0.96 29.53 -9.67
CA GLU A 78 -0.14 28.30 -9.76
C GLU A 78 0.37 27.80 -8.40
N ARG A 79 0.29 28.63 -7.33
CA ARG A 79 0.83 28.29 -6.00
C ARG A 79 -0.14 27.61 -5.03
N SER A 80 -1.36 27.27 -5.46
CA SER A 80 -2.35 26.62 -4.60
C SER A 80 -2.67 25.16 -4.97
N LEU A 81 -1.70 24.44 -5.53
CA LEU A 81 -1.79 22.99 -5.66
C LEU A 81 -1.47 22.37 -4.29
N ILE A 82 -2.47 21.76 -3.66
CA ILE A 82 -2.26 20.92 -2.49
C ILE A 82 -1.55 19.65 -2.98
N GLU A 83 -0.22 19.63 -2.90
CA GLU A 83 0.58 18.44 -3.18
C GLU A 83 0.28 17.39 -2.10
N LEU A 84 -0.33 16.27 -2.51
CA LEU A 84 -0.70 15.17 -1.61
C LEU A 84 0.29 14.03 -1.78
N ASP A 85 1.21 13.87 -0.83
CA ASP A 85 2.17 12.77 -0.82
C ASP A 85 1.51 11.45 -0.38
N TYR A 86 1.59 10.44 -1.25
CA TYR A 86 1.09 9.08 -0.97
C TYR A 86 1.78 8.43 0.26
N TRP A 87 3.02 8.82 0.54
CA TRP A 87 3.84 8.30 1.63
C TRP A 87 4.13 9.37 2.69
N TYR A 88 3.16 10.25 2.96
CA TYR A 88 3.36 11.44 3.79
C TYR A 88 3.94 11.10 5.18
N GLY A 89 5.14 11.64 5.44
CA GLY A 89 5.92 11.44 6.68
C GLY A 89 6.54 10.04 6.85
N ILE A 90 6.20 9.07 6.00
CA ILE A 90 6.72 7.69 6.10
C ILE A 90 8.16 7.63 5.62
N LYS A 91 8.48 8.26 4.48
CA LYS A 91 9.85 8.32 3.97
C LYS A 91 10.78 8.98 4.99
N ASP A 92 10.40 10.16 5.49
CA ASP A 92 11.20 10.90 6.46
C ASP A 92 11.40 10.11 7.76
N ALA A 93 10.38 9.42 8.25
CA ALA A 93 10.50 8.57 9.44
C ALA A 93 11.49 7.41 9.24
N LEU A 94 11.43 6.74 8.08
CA LEU A 94 12.34 5.64 7.73
C LEU A 94 13.78 6.12 7.48
N GLU A 95 13.96 7.30 6.88
CA GLU A 95 15.28 7.91 6.70
C GLU A 95 15.87 8.39 8.02
N ASN A 96 15.06 8.97 8.91
CA ASN A 96 15.48 9.35 10.27
C ASN A 96 15.83 8.15 11.14
N LEU A 97 15.22 6.99 10.87
CA LEU A 97 15.63 5.71 11.46
C LEU A 97 17.03 5.28 10.98
N GLY A 98 17.50 5.84 9.87
CA GLY A 98 18.79 5.57 9.26
C GLY A 98 18.68 4.76 7.96
N SER A 99 17.49 4.48 7.42
CA SER A 99 17.35 3.68 6.20
C SER A 99 17.58 4.50 4.92
N THR A 100 18.20 3.89 3.90
CA THR A 100 18.08 4.40 2.53
C THR A 100 16.70 4.07 1.99
N VAL A 101 15.93 5.07 1.55
CA VAL A 101 14.53 4.89 1.12
C VAL A 101 14.27 5.48 -0.26
N PHE A 102 13.64 4.69 -1.12
CA PHE A 102 13.16 5.12 -2.43
C PHE A 102 11.64 5.08 -2.50
N ILE A 103 11.03 6.10 -3.11
CA ILE A 103 9.61 6.08 -3.50
C ILE A 103 9.55 5.74 -4.99
N ALA A 104 9.04 4.55 -5.30
CA ALA A 104 8.93 4.09 -6.68
C ALA A 104 7.87 4.87 -7.45
N LYS A 105 8.14 5.09 -8.74
CA LYS A 105 7.24 5.81 -9.65
C LYS A 105 6.75 4.89 -10.76
N VAL A 106 5.46 4.56 -10.74
CA VAL A 106 4.82 3.72 -11.77
C VAL A 106 3.53 4.36 -12.30
N PRO A 107 3.09 4.02 -13.52
CA PRO A 107 1.84 4.57 -14.08
C PRO A 107 0.62 4.29 -13.20
N ALA A 108 -0.10 5.34 -12.79
CA ALA A 108 -1.22 5.26 -11.85
C ALA A 108 -2.33 4.26 -12.25
N PHE A 109 -2.66 4.21 -13.54
CA PHE A 109 -3.74 3.36 -14.11
C PHE A 109 -3.23 2.33 -15.12
N GLY A 110 -1.91 2.10 -15.16
CA GLY A 110 -1.32 1.12 -16.06
C GLY A 110 -1.74 -0.31 -15.73
N ASP A 111 -1.54 -1.22 -16.69
CA ASP A 111 -1.63 -2.65 -16.44
C ASP A 111 -0.43 -3.14 -15.59
N ILE A 112 -0.59 -4.31 -14.95
CA ILE A 112 0.41 -4.90 -14.06
C ILE A 112 1.79 -5.01 -14.72
N ARG A 113 1.85 -5.44 -15.99
CA ARG A 113 3.12 -5.65 -16.68
C ARG A 113 3.81 -4.31 -16.92
N SER A 114 3.09 -3.32 -17.44
CA SER A 114 3.65 -1.99 -17.69
C SER A 114 4.15 -1.34 -16.40
N ARG A 115 3.38 -1.44 -15.31
CA ARG A 115 3.76 -0.93 -13.98
C ARG A 115 4.99 -1.63 -13.42
N ALA A 116 5.06 -2.95 -13.51
CA ALA A 116 6.22 -3.73 -13.08
C ALA A 116 7.50 -3.42 -13.89
N ILE A 117 7.38 -3.17 -15.20
CA ILE A 117 8.52 -2.71 -16.03
C ILE A 117 9.00 -1.32 -15.59
N SER A 118 8.08 -0.40 -15.30
CA SER A 118 8.45 0.92 -14.76
C SER A 118 9.13 0.81 -13.39
N LEU A 119 8.64 -0.08 -12.53
CA LEU A 119 9.22 -0.35 -11.22
C LEU A 119 10.67 -0.87 -11.34
N ASP A 120 10.89 -1.85 -12.20
CA ASP A 120 12.22 -2.45 -12.44
C ASP A 120 13.22 -1.39 -12.93
N LYS A 121 12.84 -0.61 -13.96
CA LYS A 121 13.67 0.49 -14.49
C LYS A 121 13.98 1.54 -13.43
N PHE A 122 13.02 1.84 -12.57
CA PHE A 122 13.22 2.81 -11.49
C PHE A 122 14.26 2.29 -10.48
N ILE A 123 14.09 1.08 -9.97
CA ILE A 123 15.00 0.49 -8.98
C ILE A 123 16.41 0.33 -9.57
N GLU A 124 16.50 -0.16 -10.82
CA GLU A 124 17.78 -0.31 -11.52
C GLU A 124 18.51 1.04 -11.62
N LYS A 125 17.81 2.11 -12.01
CA LYS A 125 18.39 3.45 -12.12
C LYS A 125 18.91 3.94 -10.77
N GLN A 126 18.12 3.78 -9.70
CA GLN A 126 18.52 4.23 -8.35
C GLN A 126 19.72 3.43 -7.84
N CYS A 127 19.69 2.11 -7.96
CA CYS A 127 20.79 1.26 -7.51
C CYS A 127 22.06 1.50 -8.33
N LYS A 128 21.95 1.71 -9.65
CA LYS A 128 23.10 2.07 -10.50
C LYS A 128 23.76 3.37 -10.05
N ALA A 129 22.97 4.38 -9.66
CA ALA A 129 23.51 5.62 -9.10
C ALA A 129 24.22 5.39 -7.76
N LEU A 130 23.55 4.72 -6.80
CA LEU A 130 24.15 4.40 -5.50
C LEU A 130 25.46 3.63 -5.61
N ARG A 131 25.54 2.65 -6.53
CA ARG A 131 26.76 1.87 -6.76
C ARG A 131 27.97 2.72 -7.14
N GLN A 132 27.74 3.90 -7.71
CA GLN A 132 28.77 4.81 -8.19
C GLN A 132 29.11 5.91 -7.18
N THR A 133 28.13 6.36 -6.38
CA THR A 133 28.27 7.54 -5.53
C THR A 133 28.44 7.23 -4.06
N GLU A 134 27.91 6.12 -3.56
CA GLU A 134 27.84 5.83 -2.13
C GLU A 134 28.73 4.66 -1.72
N SER A 135 29.25 4.72 -0.48
CA SER A 135 29.95 3.60 0.15
C SER A 135 28.97 2.51 0.56
N LYS A 136 29.48 1.30 0.74
CA LYS A 136 28.67 0.18 1.24
C LYS A 136 28.16 0.40 2.67
N SER A 137 28.95 1.07 3.51
CA SER A 137 28.55 1.43 4.88
C SER A 137 27.39 2.43 4.88
N SER A 138 27.43 3.43 3.99
CA SER A 138 26.34 4.40 3.76
C SER A 138 25.05 3.71 3.31
N ILE A 139 25.11 2.82 2.31
CA ILE A 139 23.91 2.16 1.76
C ILE A 139 23.27 1.16 2.73
N TYR A 140 24.08 0.44 3.53
CA TYR A 140 23.62 -0.64 4.41
C TYR A 140 23.60 -0.29 5.90
N ASN A 141 23.69 1.00 6.24
CA ASN A 141 23.54 1.52 7.59
C ASN A 141 24.41 0.80 8.63
N LYS A 142 25.66 0.45 8.25
CA LYS A 142 26.57 -0.24 9.16
C LYS A 142 27.27 0.76 10.09
N PRO A 143 27.32 0.52 11.41
CA PRO A 143 28.10 1.37 12.31
C PRO A 143 29.59 1.30 11.99
N ASP A 144 30.27 2.45 12.08
CA ASP A 144 31.69 2.70 11.76
C ASP A 144 32.72 1.82 12.51
N SER A 145 32.28 0.90 13.38
CA SER A 145 33.15 0.12 14.27
C SER A 145 33.77 -1.14 13.65
N SER A 146 33.53 -1.43 12.37
CA SER A 146 34.19 -2.54 11.67
C SER A 146 35.04 -1.99 10.53
N ASN A 147 36.38 -2.00 10.67
CA ASN A 147 37.39 -1.69 9.63
C ASN A 147 36.77 -1.42 8.25
N ASP A 148 36.43 -0.15 8.02
CA ASP A 148 35.37 0.26 7.12
C ASP A 148 35.67 -0.18 5.66
N ASP A 149 34.75 -0.94 5.06
CA ASP A 149 34.78 -1.28 3.64
C ASP A 149 34.30 -0.01 2.91
N THR A 150 35.16 1.02 2.87
CA THR A 150 34.97 2.28 2.14
C THR A 150 34.88 2.06 0.62
N THR A 151 34.91 0.80 0.18
CA THR A 151 34.78 0.44 -1.22
C THR A 151 33.34 0.61 -1.67
N THR A 152 33.20 1.16 -2.88
CA THR A 152 31.91 1.24 -3.56
C THR A 152 31.53 -0.13 -4.10
N PHE A 153 30.25 -0.34 -4.42
CA PHE A 153 29.81 -1.56 -5.10
C PHE A 153 30.38 -1.72 -6.53
N LYS A 154 31.17 -0.76 -7.02
CA LYS A 154 31.77 -0.75 -8.34
C LYS A 154 32.74 -1.90 -8.58
N ASP A 155 33.47 -2.32 -7.54
CA ASP A 155 34.62 -3.24 -7.68
C ASP A 155 34.27 -4.71 -7.42
N LYS A 156 33.07 -4.98 -6.92
CA LYS A 156 32.53 -6.33 -6.71
C LYS A 156 31.29 -6.44 -7.58
N HIS A 157 31.25 -7.40 -8.50
CA HIS A 157 30.10 -7.72 -9.37
C HIS A 157 28.89 -8.26 -8.56
N GLN A 158 28.56 -7.60 -7.43
CA GLN A 158 27.55 -7.98 -6.48
C GLN A 158 26.44 -6.92 -6.49
N PRO A 159 25.18 -7.31 -6.78
CA PRO A 159 24.05 -6.38 -6.79
C PRO A 159 23.72 -5.85 -5.39
N ILE A 160 23.18 -4.63 -5.34
CA ILE A 160 22.59 -4.06 -4.11
C ILE A 160 21.33 -4.84 -3.78
N LYS A 161 21.21 -5.34 -2.55
CA LYS A 161 19.97 -5.95 -2.10
C LYS A 161 18.99 -4.88 -1.68
N VAL A 162 17.70 -5.07 -1.96
CA VAL A 162 16.63 -4.12 -1.59
C VAL A 162 15.43 -4.84 -0.97
N ASN A 163 14.72 -4.16 -0.07
CA ASN A 163 13.45 -4.58 0.50
C ASN A 163 12.30 -3.81 -0.16
N LEU A 164 11.34 -4.52 -0.75
CA LEU A 164 10.14 -3.90 -1.30
C LEU A 164 9.06 -3.84 -0.22
N ILE A 165 8.46 -2.66 -0.03
CA ILE A 165 7.25 -2.51 0.79
C ILE A 165 6.16 -1.93 -0.10
N SER A 166 5.10 -2.70 -0.32
CA SER A 166 4.16 -2.45 -1.40
C SER A 166 2.73 -2.38 -0.89
N HIS A 167 2.02 -1.32 -1.27
CA HIS A 167 0.60 -1.13 -0.91
C HIS A 167 -0.32 -1.51 -2.07
N SER A 168 -1.43 -2.19 -1.77
CA SER A 168 -2.51 -2.46 -2.74
C SER A 168 -1.96 -3.11 -4.02
N MET A 169 -2.32 -2.59 -5.21
CA MET A 169 -1.84 -3.09 -6.50
C MET A 169 -0.30 -3.14 -6.62
N GLY A 170 0.44 -2.30 -5.89
CA GLY A 170 1.90 -2.29 -5.90
C GLY A 170 2.52 -3.63 -5.48
N GLY A 171 1.81 -4.40 -4.63
CA GLY A 171 2.25 -5.75 -4.25
C GLY A 171 2.12 -6.75 -5.39
N VAL A 172 1.09 -6.62 -6.25
CA VAL A 172 0.93 -7.44 -7.46
C VAL A 172 2.02 -7.08 -8.47
N ASP A 173 2.28 -5.78 -8.67
CA ASP A 173 3.36 -5.30 -9.54
C ASP A 173 4.72 -5.84 -9.09
N SER A 174 4.99 -5.82 -7.77
CA SER A 174 6.24 -6.33 -7.19
C SER A 174 6.39 -7.83 -7.41
N ARG A 175 5.32 -8.63 -7.22
CA ARG A 175 5.34 -10.06 -7.51
C ARG A 175 5.59 -10.35 -8.98
N TYR A 176 4.97 -9.58 -9.88
CA TYR A 176 5.20 -9.73 -11.32
C TYR A 176 6.64 -9.36 -11.69
N LEU A 177 7.17 -8.28 -11.12
CA LEU A 177 8.58 -7.88 -11.28
C LEU A 177 9.51 -9.02 -10.87
N ILE A 178 9.38 -9.53 -9.64
CA ILE A 178 10.26 -10.56 -9.10
C ILE A 178 10.20 -11.84 -9.96
N SER A 179 9.00 -12.26 -10.36
CA SER A 179 8.80 -13.55 -11.02
C SER A 179 9.06 -13.54 -12.53
N ARG A 180 8.77 -12.41 -13.23
CA ARG A 180 8.67 -12.38 -14.70
C ARG A 180 9.62 -11.40 -15.37
N ILE A 181 10.14 -10.42 -14.65
CA ILE A 181 10.98 -9.35 -15.23
C ILE A 181 12.41 -9.45 -14.69
N HIS A 182 12.54 -9.52 -13.38
CA HIS A 182 13.81 -9.45 -12.69
C HIS A 182 14.55 -10.80 -12.82
N ASN A 183 15.48 -10.86 -13.76
CA ASN A 183 16.39 -11.99 -13.95
C ASN A 183 17.82 -11.47 -14.01
N ASP A 184 18.71 -12.02 -13.18
CA ASP A 184 20.16 -11.75 -13.18
C ASP A 184 20.57 -10.28 -13.40
N ASN A 185 19.96 -9.36 -12.64
CA ASN A 185 20.31 -7.95 -12.67
C ASN A 185 21.62 -7.71 -11.89
N GLU A 186 22.60 -7.06 -12.52
CA GLU A 186 23.89 -6.75 -11.90
C GLU A 186 23.83 -5.61 -10.87
N ASN A 187 22.82 -4.73 -11.00
CA ASN A 187 22.70 -3.53 -10.17
C ASN A 187 21.98 -3.82 -8.86
N TYR A 188 20.91 -4.62 -8.89
CA TYR A 188 20.11 -4.89 -7.69
C TYR A 188 19.54 -6.31 -7.63
N ARG A 189 19.16 -6.75 -6.42
CA ARG A 189 18.39 -7.97 -6.15
C ARG A 189 17.34 -7.69 -5.08
N VAL A 190 16.16 -8.27 -5.24
CA VAL A 190 15.13 -8.21 -4.21
C VAL A 190 15.48 -9.19 -3.08
N ALA A 191 15.50 -8.72 -1.84
CA ALA A 191 15.72 -9.56 -0.65
C ALA A 191 14.41 -9.91 0.05
N SER A 192 13.45 -8.98 0.06
CA SER A 192 12.12 -9.21 0.60
C SER A 192 11.05 -8.41 -0.12
N LEU A 193 9.81 -8.89 0.01
CA LEU A 193 8.59 -8.19 -0.38
C LEU A 193 7.61 -8.24 0.80
N THR A 194 7.30 -7.08 1.36
CA THR A 194 6.21 -6.90 2.32
C THR A 194 5.02 -6.27 1.61
N THR A 195 3.89 -6.97 1.55
CA THR A 195 2.65 -6.44 0.96
C THR A 195 1.66 -6.00 2.03
N ILE A 196 0.97 -4.91 1.74
CA ILE A 196 0.02 -4.29 2.65
C ILE A 196 -1.27 -4.08 1.88
N LEU A 197 -2.32 -4.83 2.25
CA LEU A 197 -3.67 -4.75 1.66
C LEU A 197 -3.66 -5.03 0.14
N THR A 198 -2.75 -5.88 -0.32
CA THR A 198 -2.65 -6.24 -1.74
C THR A 198 -3.71 -7.27 -2.12
N PRO A 199 -4.50 -7.07 -3.19
CA PRO A 199 -5.48 -8.05 -3.67
C PRO A 199 -4.81 -9.24 -4.37
N HIS A 200 -4.09 -10.09 -3.63
CA HIS A 200 -3.36 -11.23 -4.21
C HIS A 200 -4.29 -12.26 -4.85
N HIS A 201 -5.52 -12.36 -4.38
CA HIS A 201 -6.56 -13.23 -4.93
C HIS A 201 -7.67 -12.47 -5.65
N GLY A 202 -7.43 -11.18 -5.93
CA GLY A 202 -8.37 -10.27 -6.58
C GLY A 202 -9.25 -9.50 -5.62
N SER A 203 -10.18 -8.73 -6.17
CA SER A 203 -11.10 -7.87 -5.43
C SER A 203 -12.51 -8.12 -5.93
N GLU A 204 -13.41 -8.45 -5.01
CA GLU A 204 -14.84 -8.57 -5.29
C GLU A 204 -15.42 -7.20 -5.71
N CYS A 205 -14.81 -6.09 -5.30
CA CYS A 205 -15.17 -4.76 -5.81
C CYS A 205 -14.76 -4.61 -7.29
N ALA A 206 -13.63 -5.18 -7.71
CA ALA A 206 -13.26 -5.19 -9.13
C ALA A 206 -14.23 -6.05 -9.95
N ASP A 207 -14.62 -7.22 -9.43
CA ASP A 207 -15.63 -8.08 -10.05
C ASP A 207 -16.96 -7.32 -10.20
N PHE A 208 -17.39 -6.58 -9.17
CA PHE A 208 -18.57 -5.70 -9.24
C PHE A 208 -18.53 -4.75 -10.43
N ILE A 209 -17.40 -4.04 -10.56
CA ILE A 209 -17.24 -2.95 -11.51
C ILE A 209 -17.27 -3.53 -12.91
N VAL A 210 -16.60 -4.67 -13.12
CA VAL A 210 -16.59 -5.37 -14.41
C VAL A 210 -17.97 -5.88 -14.77
N ASP A 211 -18.71 -6.45 -13.83
CA ASP A 211 -20.09 -6.90 -14.04
C ASP A 211 -21.03 -5.73 -14.39
N LEU A 212 -20.88 -4.59 -13.69
CA LEU A 212 -21.66 -3.38 -13.95
C LEU A 212 -21.36 -2.78 -15.33
N ILE A 213 -20.10 -2.84 -15.77
CA ILE A 213 -19.71 -2.42 -17.12
C ILE A 213 -20.37 -3.32 -18.17
N GLY A 214 -20.50 -4.62 -17.89
CA GLY A 214 -21.18 -5.59 -18.75
C GLY A 214 -20.64 -5.52 -20.19
N ASP A 215 -21.53 -5.42 -21.17
CA ASP A 215 -21.17 -5.28 -22.59
C ASP A 215 -21.16 -3.85 -23.12
N ASN A 216 -21.20 -2.85 -22.23
CA ASN A 216 -21.15 -1.46 -22.64
C ASN A 216 -19.76 -1.09 -23.18
N GLY A 217 -19.63 -0.99 -24.51
CA GLY A 217 -18.37 -0.70 -25.19
C GLY A 217 -17.75 0.66 -24.86
N VAL A 218 -18.54 1.63 -24.39
CA VAL A 218 -18.01 2.94 -23.94
C VAL A 218 -17.38 2.79 -22.56
N LEU A 219 -18.09 2.18 -21.62
CA LEU A 219 -17.58 1.95 -20.27
C LEU A 219 -16.34 1.05 -20.27
N LYS A 220 -16.30 0.03 -21.15
CA LYS A 220 -15.10 -0.82 -21.35
C LYS A 220 -13.85 -0.02 -21.75
N LYS A 221 -14.01 1.05 -22.54
CA LYS A 221 -12.89 1.88 -23.01
C LYS A 221 -12.40 2.88 -21.97
N VAL A 222 -13.29 3.34 -21.09
CA VAL A 222 -12.96 4.32 -20.04
C VAL A 222 -12.45 3.64 -18.77
N CYS A 223 -12.85 2.39 -18.52
CA CYS A 223 -12.40 1.63 -17.37
C CYS A 223 -10.89 1.34 -17.46
N PRO A 224 -10.10 1.68 -16.44
CA PRO A 224 -8.68 1.37 -16.41
C PRO A 224 -8.40 -0.13 -16.59
N PRO A 225 -7.39 -0.53 -17.38
CA PRO A 225 -7.07 -1.93 -17.62
C PRO A 225 -6.74 -2.69 -16.33
N SER A 226 -6.19 -1.99 -15.34
CA SER A 226 -5.88 -2.55 -14.01
C SER A 226 -7.12 -3.07 -13.28
N ILE A 227 -8.31 -2.45 -13.44
CA ILE A 227 -9.53 -2.96 -12.78
C ILE A 227 -9.85 -4.37 -13.27
N TYR A 228 -9.77 -4.63 -14.58
CA TYR A 228 -9.96 -5.98 -15.13
C TYR A 228 -8.92 -6.98 -14.62
N GLN A 229 -7.68 -6.53 -14.40
CA GLN A 229 -6.60 -7.39 -13.91
C GLN A 229 -6.69 -7.67 -12.41
N LEU A 230 -7.44 -6.87 -11.65
CA LEU A 230 -7.65 -7.06 -10.22
C LEU A 230 -8.89 -7.91 -9.91
N THR A 231 -9.62 -8.39 -10.92
CA THR A 231 -10.72 -9.36 -10.75
C THR A 231 -10.23 -10.67 -10.14
N THR A 232 -11.08 -11.37 -9.38
CA THR A 232 -10.72 -12.64 -8.74
C THR A 232 -10.33 -13.72 -9.75
N LEU A 233 -11.03 -13.76 -10.90
CA LEU A 233 -10.71 -14.67 -11.98
C LEU A 233 -9.35 -14.37 -12.62
N HIS A 234 -9.03 -13.10 -12.87
CA HIS A 234 -7.73 -12.74 -13.44
C HIS A 234 -6.61 -13.08 -12.45
N MET A 235 -6.77 -12.74 -11.18
CA MET A 235 -5.75 -13.00 -10.16
C MET A 235 -5.50 -14.49 -9.91
N ARG A 236 -6.52 -15.34 -10.06
CA ARG A 236 -6.33 -16.80 -10.06
C ARG A 236 -5.37 -17.24 -11.17
N LYS A 237 -5.61 -16.82 -12.41
CA LYS A 237 -4.75 -17.12 -13.57
C LYS A 237 -3.36 -16.49 -13.42
N PHE A 238 -3.28 -15.29 -12.87
CA PHE A 238 -2.02 -14.63 -12.55
C PHE A 238 -1.17 -15.49 -11.60
N ASN A 239 -1.75 -15.99 -10.50
CA ASN A 239 -1.05 -16.82 -9.52
C ASN A 239 -0.63 -18.20 -10.05
N GLU A 240 -1.25 -18.69 -11.11
CA GLU A 240 -0.79 -19.91 -11.81
C GLU A 240 0.56 -19.70 -12.50
N VAL A 241 0.84 -18.48 -13.00
CA VAL A 241 2.01 -18.15 -13.81
C VAL A 241 3.10 -17.38 -13.04
N VAL A 242 2.70 -16.58 -12.05
CA VAL A 242 3.58 -15.73 -11.24
C VAL A 242 3.87 -16.43 -9.93
N LYS A 243 5.02 -17.11 -9.90
CA LYS A 243 5.53 -17.88 -8.75
C LYS A 243 6.55 -17.08 -7.95
N ASP A 244 6.57 -17.33 -6.66
CA ASP A 244 7.52 -16.73 -5.75
C ASP A 244 8.95 -17.25 -6.02
N ASP A 245 9.91 -16.34 -6.03
CA ASP A 245 11.34 -16.68 -6.02
C ASP A 245 11.75 -17.17 -4.62
N PRO A 246 12.31 -18.38 -4.47
CA PRO A 246 12.68 -18.95 -3.17
C PRO A 246 13.80 -18.20 -2.44
N SER A 247 14.54 -17.31 -3.12
CA SER A 247 15.57 -16.46 -2.53
C SER A 247 15.03 -15.16 -1.92
N VAL A 248 13.75 -14.87 -2.12
CA VAL A 248 13.04 -13.69 -1.61
C VAL A 248 12.16 -14.08 -0.43
N GLN A 249 12.15 -13.27 0.63
CA GLN A 249 11.22 -13.43 1.75
C GLN A 249 9.93 -12.64 1.51
N TYR A 250 8.77 -13.27 1.69
CA TYR A 250 7.47 -12.66 1.46
C TYR A 250 6.70 -12.52 2.77
N PHE A 251 6.20 -11.31 3.03
CA PHE A 251 5.36 -10.98 4.19
C PHE A 251 4.09 -10.29 3.72
N SER A 252 2.98 -10.47 4.44
CA SER A 252 1.80 -9.65 4.14
C SER A 252 0.97 -9.25 5.35
N PHE A 253 0.28 -8.13 5.18
CA PHE A 253 -0.72 -7.58 6.11
C PHE A 253 -2.06 -7.44 5.39
N GLY A 254 -3.13 -7.78 6.10
CA GLY A 254 -4.49 -7.42 5.71
C GLY A 254 -5.05 -6.32 6.60
N ALA A 255 -6.21 -5.79 6.23
CA ALA A 255 -6.95 -4.89 7.11
C ALA A 255 -8.44 -5.16 7.05
N ARG A 256 -9.13 -4.70 8.09
CA ARG A 256 -10.57 -4.67 8.16
C ARG A 256 -11.03 -3.42 8.91
N PHE A 257 -12.22 -2.96 8.59
CA PHE A 257 -12.86 -1.89 9.34
C PHE A 257 -14.36 -2.09 9.40
N ASN A 258 -15.00 -1.45 10.37
CA ASN A 258 -16.45 -1.34 10.43
C ASN A 258 -16.88 0.02 9.86
N PRO A 259 -17.57 0.06 8.70
CA PRO A 259 -17.87 1.33 8.05
C PRO A 259 -18.82 2.18 8.90
N ARG A 260 -18.42 3.42 9.12
CA ARG A 260 -19.28 4.49 9.64
C ARG A 260 -19.86 5.25 8.44
N TRP A 261 -20.94 5.99 8.68
CA TRP A 261 -21.68 6.69 7.62
C TRP A 261 -20.85 7.70 6.83
N TYR A 262 -19.69 8.11 7.36
CA TYR A 262 -18.76 9.07 6.76
C TYR A 262 -17.49 8.43 6.16
N ASN A 263 -17.31 7.10 6.23
CA ASN A 263 -16.19 6.45 5.57
C ASN A 263 -16.38 6.45 4.04
N LEU A 264 -15.35 6.91 3.30
CA LEU A 264 -15.37 6.97 1.83
C LEU A 264 -15.69 5.59 1.21
N PHE A 265 -15.12 4.52 1.78
CA PHE A 265 -15.34 3.15 1.32
C PHE A 265 -16.50 2.43 2.00
N GLY A 266 -17.41 3.15 2.67
CA GLY A 266 -18.59 2.51 3.26
C GLY A 266 -19.47 1.81 2.22
N LEU A 267 -19.62 2.42 1.03
CA LEU A 267 -20.39 1.83 -0.07
C LEU A 267 -19.69 0.63 -0.69
N THR A 268 -18.39 0.73 -0.96
CA THR A 268 -17.63 -0.38 -1.55
C THR A 268 -17.48 -1.54 -0.57
N TRP A 269 -17.37 -1.27 0.74
CA TRP A 269 -17.43 -2.30 1.78
C TRP A 269 -18.76 -3.08 1.75
N LEU A 270 -19.89 -2.39 1.56
CA LEU A 270 -21.20 -3.06 1.44
C LEU A 270 -21.26 -3.94 0.18
N VAL A 271 -20.71 -3.47 -0.94
CA VAL A 271 -20.59 -4.25 -2.18
C VAL A 271 -19.72 -5.49 -1.97
N MET A 272 -18.54 -5.32 -1.37
CA MET A 272 -17.63 -6.42 -1.02
C MET A 272 -18.34 -7.46 -0.17
N LYS A 273 -18.96 -7.03 0.94
CA LYS A 273 -19.72 -7.91 1.83
C LYS A 273 -20.80 -8.68 1.08
N TYR A 274 -21.61 -7.99 0.29
CA TYR A 274 -22.70 -8.61 -0.47
C TYR A 274 -22.18 -9.65 -1.46
N GLN A 275 -21.10 -9.37 -2.18
CA GLN A 275 -20.53 -10.32 -3.13
C GLN A 275 -19.90 -11.53 -2.48
N ILE A 276 -19.12 -11.33 -1.42
CA ILE A 276 -18.51 -12.41 -0.64
C ILE A 276 -19.61 -13.33 -0.08
N GLU A 277 -20.69 -12.76 0.45
CA GLU A 277 -21.85 -13.53 0.95
C GLU A 277 -22.59 -14.28 -0.16
N LYS A 278 -22.76 -13.65 -1.34
CA LYS A 278 -23.45 -14.25 -2.50
C LYS A 278 -22.68 -15.45 -3.07
N GLU A 279 -21.36 -15.36 -3.17
CA GLU A 279 -20.54 -16.41 -3.76
C GLU A 279 -20.31 -17.59 -2.82
N GLN A 280 -20.42 -17.39 -1.50
CA GLN A 280 -19.97 -18.37 -0.51
C GLN A 280 -20.99 -18.61 0.61
N ALA A 281 -22.13 -19.20 0.23
CA ALA A 281 -23.32 -19.36 1.07
C ALA A 281 -23.19 -20.17 2.37
N ASP A 282 -22.02 -20.73 2.76
CA ASP A 282 -21.91 -21.41 4.08
C ASP A 282 -20.47 -21.71 4.57
N ARG A 283 -19.43 -21.68 3.71
CA ARG A 283 -18.09 -22.17 4.09
C ARG A 283 -17.10 -21.13 4.64
N PHE A 284 -17.33 -19.83 4.41
CA PHE A 284 -16.34 -18.79 4.70
C PHE A 284 -16.94 -17.54 5.36
N LYS A 285 -17.67 -17.71 6.46
CA LYS A 285 -18.16 -16.58 7.29
C LYS A 285 -17.04 -15.63 7.79
N HIS A 286 -15.78 -16.08 7.72
CA HIS A 286 -14.57 -15.33 8.06
C HIS A 286 -14.03 -14.45 6.92
N MET A 287 -14.50 -14.63 5.67
CA MET A 287 -14.11 -13.78 4.52
C MET A 287 -14.79 -12.42 4.48
N ILE A 288 -15.81 -12.18 5.31
CA ILE A 288 -16.59 -10.92 5.30
C ILE A 288 -15.71 -9.72 5.68
N ASP A 289 -14.64 -9.94 6.44
CA ASP A 289 -13.71 -8.90 6.83
C ASP A 289 -12.98 -8.36 5.58
N ASN A 290 -13.15 -7.06 5.34
CA ASN A 290 -12.54 -6.37 4.22
C ASN A 290 -12.20 -4.92 4.59
N ASP A 291 -11.26 -4.35 3.86
CA ASP A 291 -10.78 -2.97 4.03
C ASP A 291 -11.55 -1.95 3.16
N GLY A 292 -12.62 -2.41 2.48
CA GLY A 292 -13.46 -1.62 1.60
C GLY A 292 -13.16 -1.81 0.12
N LEU A 293 -12.02 -2.40 -0.23
CA LEU A 293 -11.65 -2.75 -1.61
C LEU A 293 -11.09 -4.18 -1.72
N VAL A 294 -10.54 -4.73 -0.67
CA VAL A 294 -9.86 -6.03 -0.63
C VAL A 294 -10.30 -6.80 0.61
N SER A 295 -10.67 -8.07 0.43
CA SER A 295 -10.96 -8.97 1.55
C SER A 295 -9.68 -9.36 2.29
N VAL A 296 -9.80 -9.63 3.60
CA VAL A 296 -8.65 -10.07 4.41
C VAL A 296 -8.04 -11.33 3.84
N GLU A 297 -8.84 -12.29 3.37
CA GLU A 297 -8.31 -13.50 2.73
C GLU A 297 -7.56 -13.19 1.43
N SER A 298 -8.05 -12.27 0.61
CA SER A 298 -7.35 -11.88 -0.61
C SER A 298 -5.99 -11.22 -0.34
N SER A 299 -5.81 -10.59 0.84
CA SER A 299 -4.55 -9.97 1.25
C SER A 299 -3.47 -10.92 1.76
N LYS A 300 -3.80 -12.19 2.03
CA LYS A 300 -2.84 -13.15 2.59
C LYS A 300 -1.86 -13.64 1.52
N TRP A 301 -0.57 -13.51 1.79
CA TRP A 301 0.50 -14.04 0.92
C TRP A 301 1.78 -14.25 1.73
N GLY A 302 2.58 -15.25 1.35
CA GLY A 302 3.81 -15.59 2.07
C GLY A 302 3.58 -15.82 3.57
N GLN A 303 4.44 -15.24 4.40
CA GLN A 303 4.23 -15.20 5.84
C GLN A 303 3.23 -14.07 6.19
N TYR A 304 1.98 -14.45 6.47
CA TYR A 304 0.97 -13.51 6.95
C TYR A 304 1.28 -13.01 8.36
N ILE A 305 1.49 -11.71 8.52
CA ILE A 305 1.88 -11.10 9.80
C ILE A 305 0.67 -10.80 10.68
N GLY A 306 -0.41 -10.30 10.08
CA GLY A 306 -1.64 -10.02 10.81
C GLY A 306 -2.64 -9.16 10.03
N THR A 307 -3.81 -8.98 10.65
CA THR A 307 -4.91 -8.16 10.16
C THR A 307 -4.99 -6.88 11.00
N LEU A 308 -4.84 -5.73 10.36
CA LEU A 308 -5.01 -4.40 10.99
C LEU A 308 -6.50 -4.16 11.24
N ASP A 309 -6.87 -3.82 12.48
CA ASP A 309 -8.26 -3.58 12.89
C ASP A 309 -8.61 -2.09 12.83
N GLU A 310 -9.84 -1.76 12.42
CA GLU A 310 -10.33 -0.39 12.25
C GLU A 310 -9.47 0.45 11.28
N VAL A 311 -8.92 -0.20 10.24
CA VAL A 311 -8.12 0.41 9.18
C VAL A 311 -8.81 0.16 7.84
N ASP A 312 -9.18 1.23 7.14
CA ASP A 312 -9.66 1.13 5.75
C ASP A 312 -8.50 1.22 4.74
N HIS A 313 -8.79 0.94 3.47
CA HIS A 313 -7.77 0.86 2.41
C HIS A 313 -7.00 2.17 2.15
N LEU A 314 -7.48 3.32 2.64
CA LEU A 314 -6.79 4.62 2.50
C LEU A 314 -6.12 5.08 3.80
N ASP A 315 -6.51 4.56 4.96
CA ASP A 315 -5.91 4.91 6.25
C ASP A 315 -4.40 4.58 6.32
N LEU A 316 -3.92 3.67 5.48
CA LEU A 316 -2.51 3.31 5.35
C LEU A 316 -1.62 4.37 4.70
N ILE A 317 -2.21 5.24 3.87
CA ILE A 317 -1.45 6.22 3.08
C ILE A 317 -1.45 7.62 3.72
N ASN A 318 -1.75 7.71 5.03
CA ASN A 318 -1.81 8.94 5.84
C ASN A 318 -2.67 10.08 5.24
N TRP A 319 -3.47 9.79 4.21
CA TRP A 319 -4.23 10.74 3.42
C TRP A 319 -5.54 11.13 4.10
N THR A 320 -6.25 10.13 4.64
CA THR A 320 -7.47 10.31 5.44
C THR A 320 -7.16 10.88 6.81
N ASN A 321 -6.01 10.54 7.40
CA ASN A 321 -5.71 10.86 8.78
C ASN A 321 -5.72 12.35 9.10
N ARG A 322 -5.34 13.29 8.23
CA ARG A 322 -5.42 14.73 8.61
C ARG A 322 -6.83 15.29 8.52
N ALA A 323 -7.56 15.05 7.42
CA ALA A 323 -8.94 15.54 7.26
C ALA A 323 -9.91 14.84 8.22
N ARG A 324 -9.76 13.52 8.39
CA ARG A 324 -10.53 12.69 9.30
C ARG A 324 -10.11 12.87 10.75
N SER A 325 -8.82 13.01 11.11
CA SER A 325 -8.41 13.38 12.49
C SER A 325 -8.94 14.75 12.86
N VAL A 326 -8.83 15.75 11.97
CA VAL A 326 -9.36 17.09 12.25
C VAL A 326 -10.87 17.03 12.39
N PHE A 327 -11.59 16.38 11.46
CA PHE A 327 -13.04 16.25 11.55
C PHE A 327 -13.50 15.39 12.74
N ASP A 328 -12.91 14.22 13.00
CA ASP A 328 -13.26 13.32 14.11
C ASP A 328 -12.85 13.89 15.47
N LYS A 329 -11.74 14.62 15.56
CA LYS A 329 -11.34 15.34 16.78
C LYS A 329 -12.24 16.54 17.06
N VAL A 330 -12.67 17.26 16.01
CA VAL A 330 -13.54 18.44 16.12
C VAL A 330 -15.01 18.04 16.36
N MET A 331 -15.51 17.00 15.70
CA MET A 331 -16.92 16.60 15.72
C MET A 331 -17.24 15.50 16.73
N PHE A 332 -16.28 14.61 17.02
CA PHE A 332 -16.52 13.39 17.82
C PHE A 332 -15.49 13.13 18.94
N ALA A 333 -14.50 14.01 19.12
CA ALA A 333 -13.43 13.90 20.12
C ALA A 333 -12.70 12.53 20.11
N GLN A 334 -12.56 11.88 18.95
CA GLN A 334 -11.83 10.61 18.83
C GLN A 334 -10.42 10.83 18.28
N ASN A 335 -9.40 10.27 18.93
CA ASN A 335 -8.05 10.16 18.37
C ASN A 335 -8.02 9.00 17.36
N PRO A 336 -7.28 9.11 16.23
CA PRO A 336 -7.12 7.99 15.32
C PRO A 336 -6.42 6.83 16.03
N ASN A 337 -7.01 5.64 15.97
CA ASN A 337 -6.48 4.43 16.63
C ASN A 337 -5.31 3.79 15.86
N PHE A 338 -4.97 4.31 14.68
CA PHE A 338 -3.95 3.77 13.79
C PHE A 338 -3.00 4.87 13.30
N ASN A 339 -1.71 4.66 13.49
CA ASN A 339 -0.63 5.51 12.99
C ASN A 339 0.14 4.74 11.90
N PRO A 340 0.05 5.16 10.62
CA PRO A 340 0.74 4.49 9.53
C PRO A 340 2.26 4.55 9.71
N ILE A 341 2.82 5.63 10.25
CA ILE A 341 4.26 5.73 10.52
C ILE A 341 4.71 4.63 11.49
N ALA A 342 3.91 4.33 12.51
CA ALA A 342 4.20 3.24 13.45
C ALA A 342 4.24 1.87 12.76
N LEU A 343 3.35 1.61 11.80
CA LEU A 343 3.35 0.39 11.00
C LEU A 343 4.62 0.29 10.14
N TYR A 344 5.01 1.35 9.43
CA TYR A 344 6.19 1.30 8.55
C TYR A 344 7.50 1.17 9.33
N LEU A 345 7.62 1.85 10.48
CA LEU A 345 8.75 1.65 11.39
C LEU A 345 8.78 0.23 11.97
N GLU A 346 7.62 -0.35 12.27
CA GLU A 346 7.54 -1.75 12.69
C GLU A 346 8.00 -2.71 11.60
N ILE A 347 7.60 -2.47 10.34
CA ILE A 347 8.04 -3.30 9.22
C ILE A 347 9.55 -3.22 9.08
N ALA A 348 10.12 -2.01 9.15
CA ALA A 348 11.56 -1.79 9.11
C ALA A 348 12.30 -2.55 10.23
N ASP A 349 11.79 -2.47 11.46
CA ASP A 349 12.31 -3.18 12.64
C ASP A 349 12.22 -4.71 12.49
N GLN A 350 11.12 -5.23 11.96
CA GLN A 350 10.96 -6.66 11.68
C GLN A 350 11.91 -7.17 10.59
N LEU A 351 12.17 -6.36 9.56
CA LEU A 351 13.15 -6.65 8.53
C LEU A 351 14.57 -6.68 9.13
N SER A 352 14.91 -5.69 9.97
CA SER A 352 16.19 -5.63 10.66
C SER A 352 16.46 -6.88 11.51
N LYS A 353 15.48 -7.32 12.30
CA LYS A 353 15.55 -8.55 13.12
C LYS A 353 15.76 -9.82 12.30
N LYS A 354 15.41 -9.79 11.01
CA LYS A 354 15.63 -10.89 10.05
C LYS A 354 16.94 -10.77 9.27
N GLY A 355 17.74 -9.74 9.55
CA GLY A 355 18.99 -9.44 8.85
C GLY A 355 18.78 -8.95 7.40
N LEU A 356 17.56 -8.48 7.12
CA LEU A 356 17.14 -7.87 5.85
C LEU A 356 17.31 -6.37 5.90
#